data_AF-A0A3B0RBQ9-F1
#
_entry.id   AF-A0A3B0RBQ9-F1
#
_cell.length_a   1.000
_cell.length_b   1.000
_cell.length_c   1.000
_cell.angle_alpha   90.00
_cell.angle_beta   90.00
_cell.angle_gamma   90.00
#
_symmetry.space_group_name_H-M   'P 1'
#
loop_
_entity.id
_entity.type
_entity.pdbx_description
1 polymer ?
#
loop_
_entity_poly.entity_id
_entity_poly.type
_entity_poly.pdbx_seq_one_letter_code
_entity_poly.pdbx_strand_id
1 'polypeptide(L)'
;MAESIGEFLSTLWTERGFEILATVGTLIGAMILIVAIRRALDRWKQRVTVRLMESEAYDDRERGQRLVTLTDVARLVTSIVVWAVVVLTIMGIWGIPMTPFVAVGATIGIAVGFGAQDVVRDVIAGFLILLENQYAIGDVVTIAGVDGTVESIRLRTTVLRDISGNVHHVPNGQIKVASNLTSDFA
;
A
#
# COMPACT_ATOMS: atom_id res chain seq x y z
N MET A 1 24.78 41.90 -31.67
CA MET A 1 24.52 40.47 -31.36
C MET A 1 24.38 40.22 -29.86
N ALA A 2 25.22 40.81 -28.99
CA ALA A 2 25.10 40.67 -27.53
C ALA A 2 23.84 41.36 -26.93
N GLU A 3 23.43 42.53 -27.44
CA GLU A 3 22.20 43.22 -26.98
C GLU A 3 20.91 42.44 -27.30
N SER A 4 20.86 41.77 -28.45
CA SER A 4 19.72 40.93 -28.86
C SER A 4 19.54 39.70 -27.97
N ILE A 5 20.63 39.12 -27.44
CA ILE A 5 20.57 38.00 -26.50
C ILE A 5 20.15 38.51 -25.11
N GLY A 6 20.59 39.71 -24.70
CA GLY A 6 20.20 40.32 -23.44
C GLY A 6 18.71 40.66 -23.35
N GLU A 7 18.12 41.24 -24.41
CA GLU A 7 16.68 41.51 -24.48
C GLU A 7 15.83 40.24 -24.58
N PHE A 8 16.31 39.22 -25.28
CA PHE A 8 15.67 37.90 -25.35
C PHE A 8 15.68 37.17 -24.01
N LEU A 9 16.81 37.25 -23.28
CA LEU A 9 16.93 36.66 -21.95
C LEU A 9 16.09 37.41 -20.92
N SER A 10 15.99 38.74 -20.98
CA SER A 10 15.16 39.52 -20.05
C SER A 10 13.67 39.29 -20.29
N THR A 11 13.20 39.23 -21.55
CA THR A 11 11.81 38.89 -21.88
C THR A 11 11.45 37.45 -21.45
N LEU A 12 12.33 36.48 -21.70
CA LEU A 12 12.16 35.11 -21.19
C LEU A 12 12.10 35.04 -19.66
N TRP A 13 12.91 35.84 -18.97
CA TRP A 13 12.93 35.85 -17.51
C TRP A 13 11.69 36.54 -16.91
N THR A 14 11.17 37.56 -17.58
CA THR A 14 10.05 38.37 -17.07
C THR A 14 8.69 37.70 -17.30
N GLU A 15 8.50 37.01 -18.42
CA GLU A 15 7.24 36.30 -18.72
C GLU A 15 7.26 34.82 -18.30
N ARG A 16 8.40 34.12 -18.46
CA ARG A 16 8.49 32.65 -18.21
C ARG A 16 9.36 32.27 -17.03
N GLY A 17 10.04 33.22 -16.39
CA GLY A 17 10.91 32.95 -15.24
C GLY A 17 10.17 32.25 -14.10
N PHE A 18 8.92 32.65 -13.83
CA PHE A 18 8.07 32.02 -12.82
C PHE A 18 7.71 30.57 -13.16
N GLU A 19 7.34 30.28 -14.41
CA GLU A 19 7.00 28.92 -14.86
C GLU A 19 8.19 27.97 -14.76
N ILE A 20 9.38 28.44 -15.14
CA ILE A 20 10.62 27.67 -15.07
C ILE A 20 11.00 27.40 -13.61
N LEU A 21 10.94 28.43 -12.74
CA LEU A 21 11.18 28.28 -11.30
C LEU A 21 10.20 27.30 -10.64
N ALA A 22 8.91 27.40 -10.97
CA ALA A 22 7.87 26.50 -10.47
C ALA A 22 8.10 25.06 -10.94
N THR A 23 8.52 24.87 -12.19
CA THR A 23 8.84 23.54 -12.75
C THR A 23 10.03 22.92 -12.03
N VAL A 24 11.12 23.68 -11.86
CA VAL A 24 12.32 23.23 -11.14
C VAL A 24 12.00 22.94 -9.67
N GLY A 25 11.22 23.79 -9.01
CA GLY A 25 10.77 23.58 -7.64
C GLY A 25 9.94 22.30 -7.49
N THR A 26 9.05 22.01 -8.45
CA THR A 26 8.25 20.78 -8.48
C THR A 26 9.13 19.54 -8.63
N LEU A 27 10.13 19.57 -9.52
CA LEU A 27 11.08 18.47 -9.71
C LEU A 27 11.93 18.22 -8.46
N ILE A 28 12.41 19.28 -7.81
CA ILE A 28 13.18 19.19 -6.56
C ILE A 28 12.29 18.61 -5.45
N GLY A 29 11.08 19.11 -5.29
CA GLY A 29 10.12 18.61 -4.29
C GLY A 29 9.83 17.12 -4.48
N ALA A 30 9.61 16.69 -5.73
CA ALA A 30 9.42 15.29 -6.07
C ALA A 30 10.66 14.43 -5.78
N MET A 31 11.86 14.92 -6.12
CA MET A 31 13.12 14.24 -5.80
C MET A 31 13.27 14.06 -4.29
N ILE A 32 13.01 15.11 -3.50
CA ILE A 32 13.05 15.05 -2.03
C ILE A 32 12.04 14.03 -1.52
N LEU A 33 10.81 14.04 -2.03
CA LEU A 33 9.77 13.10 -1.64
C LEU A 33 10.17 11.65 -1.96
N ILE A 34 10.66 11.37 -3.18
CA ILE A 34 11.13 10.04 -3.58
C ILE A 34 12.28 9.58 -2.69
N VAL A 35 13.26 10.44 -2.43
CA VAL A 35 14.39 10.13 -1.54
C VAL A 35 13.92 9.88 -0.11
N ALA A 36 12.97 10.67 0.40
CA ALA A 36 12.39 10.50 1.73
C ALA A 36 11.65 9.16 1.86
N ILE A 37 10.83 8.81 0.86
CA ILE A 37 10.12 7.54 0.78
C ILE A 37 11.10 6.37 0.71
N ARG A 38 12.11 6.44 -0.17
CA ARG A 38 13.14 5.39 -0.28
C ARG A 38 13.85 5.18 1.05
N ARG A 39 14.29 6.26 1.71
CA ARG A 39 14.91 6.18 3.04
C ARG A 39 13.98 5.62 4.11
N ALA A 40 12.70 5.99 4.10
CA ALA A 40 11.73 5.45 5.06
C ALA A 40 11.54 3.94 4.86
N LEU A 41 11.40 3.49 3.61
CA LEU A 41 11.28 2.08 3.25
C LEU A 41 12.56 1.30 3.55
N ASP A 42 13.76 1.87 3.34
CA ASP A 42 15.04 1.25 3.70
C ASP A 42 15.18 1.10 5.23
N ARG A 43 14.79 2.12 6.01
CA ARG A 43 14.77 2.03 7.47
C ARG A 43 13.80 0.98 7.98
N TRP A 44 12.65 0.83 7.33
CA TRP A 44 11.69 -0.24 7.63
C TRP A 44 12.26 -1.62 7.29
N LYS A 45 12.87 -1.77 6.11
CA LYS A 45 13.59 -2.99 5.71
C LYS A 45 14.61 -3.38 6.78
N GLN A 46 15.51 -2.49 7.18
CA GLN A 46 16.52 -2.82 8.20
C GLN A 46 15.94 -3.29 9.54
N ARG A 47 14.81 -2.74 10.00
CA ARG A 47 14.17 -3.19 11.25
C ARG A 47 13.58 -4.59 11.16
N VAL A 48 13.13 -4.99 9.97
CA VAL A 48 12.44 -6.26 9.75
C VAL A 48 13.41 -7.36 9.28
N THR A 49 14.38 -7.02 8.42
CA THR A 49 15.29 -8.00 7.80
C THR A 49 16.44 -8.40 8.74
N VAL A 50 16.94 -7.50 9.59
CA VAL A 50 18.02 -7.81 10.54
C VAL A 50 17.61 -8.91 11.55
N ARG A 51 16.31 -9.02 11.87
CA ARG A 51 15.79 -10.08 12.76
C ARG A 51 15.54 -11.42 12.07
N LEU A 52 15.48 -11.46 10.74
CA LEU A 52 15.12 -12.65 9.97
C LEU A 52 16.33 -13.33 9.32
N MET A 53 17.40 -12.59 9.05
CA MET A 53 18.64 -13.15 8.47
C MET A 53 19.56 -13.81 9.51
N GLU A 54 19.35 -13.57 10.79
CA GLU A 54 20.11 -14.15 11.91
C GLU A 54 19.51 -15.48 12.43
N SER A 55 18.34 -15.88 11.92
CA SER A 55 17.68 -17.16 12.23
C SER A 55 18.20 -18.28 11.34
N GLU A 56 18.59 -19.43 11.92
CA GLU A 56 19.04 -20.62 11.18
C GLU A 56 17.91 -21.34 10.41
N ALA A 57 16.64 -21.02 10.70
CA ALA A 57 15.48 -21.71 10.13
C ALA A 57 15.22 -21.34 8.66
N TYR A 58 14.99 -22.34 7.80
CA TYR A 58 14.70 -22.19 6.37
C TYR A 58 13.47 -21.29 6.09
N ASP A 59 12.42 -21.40 6.92
CA ASP A 59 11.16 -20.65 6.78
C ASP A 59 11.36 -19.13 6.98
N ASP A 60 12.31 -18.70 7.82
CA ASP A 60 12.60 -17.28 8.04
C ASP A 60 13.35 -16.64 6.86
N ARG A 61 14.17 -17.43 6.14
CA ARG A 61 14.83 -16.98 4.91
C ARG A 61 13.82 -16.75 3.78
N GLU A 62 12.85 -17.64 3.62
CA GLU A 62 11.80 -17.49 2.59
C GLU A 62 10.90 -16.28 2.89
N ARG A 63 10.51 -16.08 4.15
CA ARG A 63 9.79 -14.87 4.59
C ARG A 63 10.59 -13.60 4.32
N GLY A 64 11.90 -13.62 4.60
CA GLY A 64 12.82 -12.52 4.31
C GLY A 64 12.86 -12.15 2.82
N GLN A 65 12.96 -13.15 1.94
CA GLN A 65 12.96 -12.93 0.48
C GLN A 65 11.62 -12.36 -0.02
N ARG A 66 10.49 -12.87 0.47
CA ARG A 66 9.16 -12.32 0.14
C ARG A 66 9.04 -10.86 0.56
N LEU A 67 9.52 -10.47 1.73
CA LEU A 67 9.50 -9.08 2.19
C LEU A 67 10.38 -8.15 1.35
N VAL A 68 11.53 -8.65 0.88
CA VAL A 68 12.41 -7.88 -0.02
C VAL A 68 11.68 -7.55 -1.32
N THR A 69 11.09 -8.56 -1.98
CA THR A 69 10.36 -8.39 -3.23
C THR A 69 9.14 -7.47 -3.09
N LEU A 70 8.34 -7.62 -2.02
CA LEU A 70 7.19 -6.75 -1.74
C LEU A 70 7.61 -5.29 -1.57
N THR A 71 8.71 -5.05 -0.87
CA THR A 71 9.24 -3.69 -0.69
C THR A 71 9.70 -3.10 -2.01
N ASP A 72 10.31 -3.89 -2.89
CA ASP A 72 10.81 -3.42 -4.18
C ASP A 72 9.66 -3.11 -5.14
N VAL A 73 8.61 -3.93 -5.15
CA VAL A 73 7.36 -3.62 -5.86
C VAL A 73 6.72 -2.34 -5.31
N ALA A 74 6.64 -2.16 -3.99
CA ALA A 74 6.09 -0.95 -3.39
C ALA A 74 6.88 0.31 -3.77
N ARG A 75 8.22 0.22 -3.84
CA ARG A 75 9.09 1.32 -4.32
C ARG A 75 8.80 1.67 -5.76
N LEU A 76 8.68 0.67 -6.63
CA LEU A 76 8.40 0.88 -8.05
C LEU A 76 7.05 1.57 -8.23
N VAL A 77 5.99 1.03 -7.63
CA VAL A 77 4.63 1.58 -7.70
C VAL A 77 4.60 3.02 -7.18
N THR A 78 5.20 3.27 -6.01
CA THR A 78 5.23 4.63 -5.44
C THR A 78 5.99 5.60 -6.34
N SER A 79 7.12 5.17 -6.92
CA SER A 79 7.89 6.00 -7.84
C SER A 79 7.10 6.34 -9.10
N ILE A 80 6.35 5.39 -9.67
CA ILE A 80 5.50 5.60 -10.84
C ILE A 80 4.41 6.64 -10.52
N VAL A 81 3.72 6.47 -9.39
CA VAL A 81 2.64 7.39 -8.97
C VAL A 81 3.18 8.81 -8.75
N VAL A 82 4.32 8.97 -8.06
CA VAL A 82 4.91 10.30 -7.85
C VAL A 82 5.27 10.95 -9.18
N TRP A 83 5.91 10.22 -10.10
CA TRP A 83 6.24 10.77 -11.42
C TRP A 83 5.00 11.14 -12.24
N ALA A 84 3.93 10.34 -12.18
CA ALA A 84 2.68 10.68 -12.84
C ALA A 84 2.12 12.03 -12.33
N VAL A 85 2.10 12.23 -11.01
CA VAL A 85 1.65 13.50 -10.40
C VAL A 85 2.54 14.67 -10.81
N VAL A 86 3.87 14.47 -10.84
CA VAL A 86 4.83 15.49 -11.28
C VAL A 86 4.59 15.91 -12.72
N VAL A 87 4.42 14.95 -13.63
CA VAL A 87 4.14 15.23 -15.05
C VAL A 87 2.85 16.03 -15.19
N LEU A 88 1.77 15.62 -14.52
CA LEU A 88 0.49 16.33 -14.55
C LEU A 88 0.61 17.76 -14.00
N THR A 89 1.40 17.94 -12.92
CA THR A 89 1.63 19.26 -12.32
C THR A 89 2.40 20.18 -13.27
N ILE A 90 3.46 19.67 -13.91
CA ILE A 90 4.25 20.43 -14.90
C ILE A 90 3.38 20.81 -16.10
N MET A 91 2.56 19.89 -16.60
CA MET A 91 1.59 20.19 -17.66
C MET A 91 0.67 21.35 -17.27
N GLY A 92 0.18 21.36 -16.03
CA GLY A 92 -0.64 22.45 -15.50
C GLY A 92 0.08 23.79 -15.45
N ILE A 93 1.36 23.82 -15.05
CA ILE A 93 2.19 25.03 -15.03
C ILE A 93 2.34 25.61 -16.45
N TRP A 94 2.43 24.74 -17.47
CA TRP A 94 2.67 25.14 -18.86
C TRP A 94 1.38 25.34 -19.65
N GLY A 95 0.21 25.29 -19.00
CA GLY A 95 -1.09 25.46 -19.63
C GLY A 95 -1.52 24.31 -20.57
N ILE A 96 -0.84 23.16 -20.50
CA ILE A 96 -1.20 21.98 -21.29
C ILE A 96 -2.41 21.31 -20.63
N PRO A 97 -3.50 21.02 -21.38
CA PRO A 97 -4.69 20.41 -20.81
C PRO A 97 -4.40 19.01 -20.26
N MET A 98 -4.48 18.86 -18.94
CA MET A 98 -4.27 17.59 -18.24
C MET A 98 -5.53 16.71 -18.18
N THR A 99 -6.70 17.22 -18.57
CA THR A 99 -8.00 16.53 -18.47
C THR A 99 -7.99 15.10 -19.02
N PRO A 100 -7.44 14.82 -20.22
CA PRO A 100 -7.42 13.45 -20.76
C PRO A 100 -6.57 12.50 -19.90
N PHE A 101 -5.44 12.98 -19.39
CA PHE A 101 -4.51 12.17 -18.59
C PHE A 101 -5.05 11.91 -17.19
N VAL A 102 -5.67 12.90 -16.57
CA VAL A 102 -6.38 12.74 -15.29
C VAL A 102 -7.52 11.75 -15.43
N ALA A 103 -8.28 11.80 -16.53
CA ALA A 103 -9.36 10.84 -16.77
C ALA A 103 -8.84 9.40 -16.85
N VAL A 104 -7.77 9.15 -17.64
CA VAL A 104 -7.14 7.82 -17.72
C VAL A 104 -6.59 7.38 -16.36
N GLY A 105 -5.89 8.27 -15.65
CA GLY A 105 -5.37 8.00 -14.32
C GLY A 105 -6.46 7.64 -13.31
N ALA A 106 -7.60 8.34 -13.35
CA ALA A 106 -8.76 8.05 -12.51
C ALA A 106 -9.36 6.67 -12.82
N THR A 107 -9.51 6.31 -14.10
CA THR A 107 -9.99 4.98 -14.49
C THR A 107 -9.06 3.86 -14.02
N ILE A 108 -7.75 4.03 -14.17
CA ILE A 108 -6.76 3.07 -13.64
C ILE A 108 -6.87 2.99 -12.11
N GLY A 109 -7.00 4.13 -11.43
CA GLY A 109 -7.18 4.19 -9.97
C GLY A 109 -8.43 3.43 -9.50
N ILE A 110 -9.54 3.56 -10.22
CA ILE A 110 -10.77 2.80 -9.95
C ILE A 110 -10.54 1.30 -10.15
N ALA A 111 -9.90 0.89 -11.25
CA ALA A 111 -9.61 -0.52 -11.52
C ALA A 111 -8.73 -1.15 -10.44
N VAL A 112 -7.68 -0.44 -10.00
CA VAL A 112 -6.82 -0.86 -8.88
C VAL A 112 -7.60 -0.92 -7.57
N GLY A 113 -8.46 0.06 -7.31
CA GLY A 113 -9.33 0.09 -6.15
C GLY A 113 -10.26 -1.12 -6.07
N PHE A 114 -10.87 -1.50 -7.19
CA PHE A 114 -11.67 -2.72 -7.28
C PHE A 114 -10.83 -3.99 -7.07
N GLY A 115 -9.61 -4.04 -7.61
CA GLY A 115 -8.70 -5.18 -7.38
C GLY A 115 -8.25 -5.32 -5.91
N ALA A 116 -8.19 -4.22 -5.16
CA ALA A 116 -7.81 -4.21 -3.74
C ALA A 116 -9.00 -4.32 -2.77
N GLN A 117 -10.24 -4.32 -3.27
CA GLN A 117 -11.45 -4.21 -2.46
C GLN A 117 -11.55 -5.32 -1.39
N ASP A 118 -11.25 -6.56 -1.76
CA ASP A 118 -11.34 -7.69 -0.83
C ASP A 118 -10.29 -7.61 0.28
N VAL A 119 -9.07 -7.15 -0.03
CA VAL A 119 -8.02 -6.96 0.99
C VAL A 119 -8.45 -5.89 2.01
N VAL A 120 -9.03 -4.78 1.54
CA VAL A 120 -9.54 -3.72 2.43
C VAL A 120 -10.69 -4.26 3.30
N ARG A 121 -11.61 -5.01 2.70
CA ARG A 121 -12.72 -5.65 3.42
C ARG A 121 -12.20 -6.59 4.50
N ASP A 122 -11.22 -7.43 4.19
CA ASP A 122 -10.62 -8.36 5.13
C ASP A 122 -10.00 -7.65 6.32
N VAL A 123 -9.24 -6.58 6.08
CA VAL A 123 -8.57 -5.83 7.15
C VAL A 123 -9.58 -5.15 8.08
N ILE A 124 -10.63 -4.53 7.52
CA ILE A 124 -11.68 -3.89 8.31
C ILE A 124 -12.44 -4.93 9.13
N ALA A 125 -12.84 -6.05 8.51
CA ALA A 125 -13.54 -7.14 9.20
C ALA A 125 -12.67 -7.74 10.32
N GLY A 126 -11.39 -8.00 10.06
CA GLY A 126 -10.48 -8.53 11.08
C GLY A 126 -10.25 -7.55 12.23
N PHE A 127 -10.16 -6.25 11.95
CA PHE A 127 -10.09 -5.24 12.99
C PHE A 127 -11.35 -5.25 13.88
N LEU A 128 -12.55 -5.34 13.27
CA LEU A 128 -13.81 -5.40 14.02
C LEU A 128 -13.94 -6.69 14.84
N ILE A 129 -13.54 -7.84 14.31
CA ILE A 129 -13.52 -9.11 15.06
C ILE A 129 -12.68 -8.97 16.33
N LEU A 130 -11.50 -8.35 16.23
CA LEU A 130 -10.62 -8.11 17.38
C LEU A 130 -11.17 -7.07 18.35
N LEU A 131 -11.78 -6.00 17.82
CA LEU A 131 -12.33 -4.91 18.64
C LEU A 131 -13.56 -5.35 19.43
N GLU A 132 -14.44 -6.11 18.80
CA GLU A 132 -15.70 -6.59 19.37
C GLU A 132 -15.54 -7.91 20.12
N ASN A 133 -14.36 -8.54 20.04
CA ASN A 133 -14.06 -9.83 20.65
C ASN A 133 -15.13 -10.90 20.34
N GLN A 134 -15.52 -11.01 19.06
CA GLN A 134 -16.61 -11.92 18.66
C GLN A 134 -16.27 -13.39 18.95
N TYR A 135 -14.99 -13.74 18.91
CA TYR A 135 -14.44 -15.03 19.35
C TYR A 135 -12.94 -14.87 19.60
N ALA A 136 -12.40 -15.73 20.46
CA ALA A 136 -10.99 -15.74 20.88
C ALA A 136 -10.23 -16.95 20.34
N ILE A 137 -8.90 -16.91 20.49
CA ILE A 137 -8.04 -18.06 20.21
C ILE A 137 -8.36 -19.17 21.20
N GLY A 138 -8.62 -20.38 20.69
CA GLY A 138 -9.05 -21.54 21.47
C GLY A 138 -10.56 -21.80 21.46
N ASP A 139 -11.36 -20.83 21.01
CA ASP A 139 -12.80 -21.03 20.87
C ASP A 139 -13.12 -22.00 19.72
N VAL A 140 -14.19 -22.77 19.87
CA VAL A 140 -14.75 -23.58 18.77
C VAL A 140 -15.79 -22.73 18.07
N VAL A 141 -15.57 -22.47 16.79
CA VAL A 141 -16.42 -21.56 16.00
C VAL A 141 -16.84 -22.20 14.69
N THR A 142 -17.99 -21.75 14.19
CA THR A 142 -18.43 -21.95 12.82
C THR A 142 -18.37 -20.61 12.10
N ILE A 143 -17.42 -20.46 11.19
CA ILE A 143 -17.24 -19.24 10.38
C ILE A 143 -17.06 -19.61 8.90
N ALA A 144 -17.69 -18.85 8.01
CA ALA A 144 -17.62 -19.06 6.55
C ALA A 144 -17.92 -20.52 6.09
N GLY A 145 -18.75 -21.26 6.85
CA GLY A 145 -19.11 -22.65 6.55
C GLY A 145 -18.04 -23.68 6.97
N VAL A 146 -17.05 -23.28 7.77
CA VAL A 146 -16.02 -24.15 8.34
C VAL A 146 -16.17 -24.18 9.86
N ASP A 147 -16.21 -25.39 10.40
CA ASP A 147 -16.25 -25.66 11.84
C ASP A 147 -14.86 -26.05 12.34
N GLY A 148 -14.41 -25.42 13.43
CA GLY A 148 -13.13 -25.76 14.02
C GLY A 148 -12.71 -24.88 15.19
N THR A 149 -11.58 -25.22 15.79
CA THR A 149 -10.96 -24.42 16.86
C THR A 149 -10.12 -23.30 16.26
N VAL A 150 -10.26 -22.09 16.79
CA VAL A 150 -9.48 -20.93 16.36
C VAL A 150 -8.03 -21.07 16.84
N GLU A 151 -7.10 -21.20 15.89
CA GLU A 151 -5.66 -21.26 16.20
C GLU A 151 -5.00 -19.89 16.24
N SER A 152 -5.38 -18.99 15.33
CA SER A 152 -4.84 -17.64 15.30
C SER A 152 -5.77 -16.67 14.61
N ILE A 153 -5.79 -15.42 15.09
CA ILE A 153 -6.54 -14.31 14.49
C ILE A 153 -5.51 -13.30 13.99
N ARG A 154 -5.47 -13.06 12.68
CA ARG A 154 -4.68 -12.00 12.04
C ARG A 154 -5.63 -10.95 11.47
N LEU A 155 -5.11 -9.76 11.15
CA LEU A 155 -5.93 -8.69 10.57
C LEU A 155 -6.64 -9.10 9.27
N ARG A 156 -6.01 -9.92 8.41
CA ARG A 156 -6.62 -10.34 7.13
C ARG A 156 -7.32 -11.70 7.19
N THR A 157 -6.87 -12.59 8.08
CA THR A 157 -7.29 -13.99 8.06
C THR A 157 -7.42 -14.55 9.46
N THR A 158 -8.43 -15.38 9.68
CA THR A 158 -8.56 -16.25 10.84
C THR A 158 -8.16 -17.67 10.44
N VAL A 159 -7.40 -18.35 11.29
CA VAL A 159 -6.95 -19.72 11.07
C VAL A 159 -7.72 -20.64 11.99
N LEU A 160 -8.36 -21.66 11.42
CA LEU A 160 -9.10 -22.68 12.14
C LEU A 160 -8.44 -24.04 11.95
N ARG A 161 -8.54 -24.91 12.95
CA ARG A 161 -8.26 -26.33 12.80
C ARG A 161 -9.55 -27.14 13.01
N ASP A 162 -9.88 -27.96 12.02
CA ASP A 162 -11.03 -28.86 12.12
C ASP A 162 -10.70 -30.11 12.95
N ILE A 163 -11.73 -30.90 13.26
CA ILE A 163 -11.61 -32.16 14.01
C ILE A 163 -10.80 -33.24 13.27
N SER A 164 -10.69 -33.12 11.95
CA SER A 164 -9.88 -34.01 11.11
C SER A 164 -8.41 -33.59 11.06
N GLY A 165 -8.06 -32.47 11.69
CA GLY A 165 -6.72 -31.91 11.77
C GLY A 165 -6.34 -30.99 10.61
N ASN A 166 -7.24 -30.70 9.66
CA ASN A 166 -6.95 -29.79 8.55
C ASN A 166 -6.94 -28.33 9.05
N VAL A 167 -6.04 -27.52 8.46
CA VAL A 167 -5.91 -26.10 8.76
C VAL A 167 -6.60 -25.28 7.68
N HIS A 168 -7.56 -24.46 8.07
CA HIS A 168 -8.34 -23.61 7.19
C HIS A 168 -7.93 -22.15 7.39
N HIS A 169 -7.56 -21.49 6.29
CA HIS A 169 -7.27 -20.06 6.27
C HIS A 169 -8.47 -19.29 5.72
N VAL A 170 -9.24 -18.68 6.62
CA VAL A 170 -10.47 -17.96 6.25
C VAL A 170 -10.17 -16.46 6.14
N PRO A 171 -10.41 -15.82 4.98
CA PRO A 171 -10.34 -14.36 4.86
C PRO A 171 -11.42 -13.71 5.73
N ASN A 172 -11.04 -12.75 6.54
CA ASN A 172 -11.96 -12.16 7.51
C ASN A 172 -13.15 -11.45 6.83
N GLY A 173 -12.97 -10.91 5.63
CA GLY A 173 -14.01 -10.22 4.86
C GLY A 173 -15.06 -11.17 4.26
N GLN A 174 -14.84 -12.48 4.34
CA GLN A 174 -15.82 -13.51 3.96
C GLN A 174 -16.68 -13.97 5.14
N ILE A 175 -16.32 -13.59 6.37
CA ILE A 175 -17.05 -13.96 7.58
C ILE A 175 -18.28 -13.05 7.70
N LYS A 176 -19.41 -13.52 7.19
CA LYS A 176 -20.69 -12.81 7.29
C LYS A 176 -21.40 -13.05 8.62
N VAL A 177 -21.22 -14.23 9.19
CA VAL A 177 -21.78 -14.67 10.47
C VAL A 177 -20.69 -15.44 11.19
N ALA A 178 -20.51 -15.15 12.48
CA ALA A 178 -19.63 -15.89 13.36
C ALA A 178 -20.45 -16.52 14.48
N SER A 179 -20.44 -17.86 14.54
CA SER A 179 -21.10 -18.61 15.61
C SER A 179 -20.04 -19.17 16.54
N ASN A 180 -19.99 -18.66 17.77
CA ASN A 180 -19.13 -19.18 18.83
C ASN A 180 -19.89 -20.28 19.58
N LEU A 181 -19.36 -21.50 19.56
CA LEU A 181 -19.99 -22.67 20.18
C LEU A 181 -19.52 -22.89 21.62
N THR A 182 -18.52 -22.12 22.06
CA THR A 182 -17.90 -22.18 23.38
C THR A 182 -18.19 -20.96 24.25
N SER A 183 -18.84 -19.93 23.70
CA SER A 183 -19.30 -18.78 24.50
C SER A 183 -20.38 -19.21 25.48
N ASP A 184 -20.27 -18.78 26.74
CA ASP A 184 -21.24 -19.08 27.80
C ASP A 184 -22.68 -18.74 27.35
N PHE A 185 -23.59 -19.69 27.52
CA PHE A 185 -25.02 -19.42 27.49
C PHE A 185 -25.39 -18.73 28.81
N ALA A 186 -25.82 -17.47 28.76
CA ALA A 186 -26.44 -16.80 29.90
C ALA A 186 -27.87 -17.33 30.13
#